data_AF-A0A536JM06-F1
#
_entry.id   AF-A0A536JM06-F1
#
_cell.length_a   1.000
_cell.length_b   1.000
_cell.length_c   1.000
_cell.angle_alpha   90.00
_cell.angle_beta   90.00
_cell.angle_gamma   90.00
#
_symmetry.space_group_name_H-M   'P 1'
#
loop_
_entity.id
_entity.type
_entity.pdbx_description
1 polymer ?
#
loop_
_entity_poly.entity_id
_entity_poly.type
_entity_poly.pdbx_seq_one_letter_code
_entity_poly.pdbx_strand_id
1 'polypeptide(L)'
;MSDRHDPDRELAEEEELLRLLGKRHPTAVVPPFSAVARRAERQSTTPLFALAAAAVLVAVVVAGIGAWRAATAPAAPTPSGADGCPTAPPGALVGPQAEGRWLVMSLDAVEPTDAQTNQIWWKVRFSVPRGAPGPATVMARAETRVAGASLQILSYGIDGAGPRTVADGESLTVAPCTSLVVVVRTAGPLIEGAWRYTVSIEKIVLPEGGTVTETLGLPLSCANQTRRCTPLDVTVVATPTATPAPGASRADFGVIYDGIRQGYDKGSAPLLRREGETDTAVGELAPSFFNRFIGAVSTDGRRAAYFAQREGQPWTLYLADGAKPNDQRVLKAIPGEIPYGDPVWSSDGSGVAYTVADEGANQGVKPTYSAIRTIDLSNGAVSEIARARDGSSYAVIGWERATSTLAAVVSPYAARATTYVVFSPAGTTVWPLDGFYSTYTVASNGRDVAGVRCDLPTKECSLWTWNLDDFGSKVDRRLGSNFSVIGWRPGTTELGLLVGAGNAVPDRIELWSPDGSRRSIAQVSGAGIGARFFRADGSAVIVQTSQTDASIVDLATGGVSPFPLHAPEAPFDANRIRASIRLGS
;
A
#
# COMPACT_ATOMS: atom_id res chain seq x y z
N MET A 1 29.38 -44.90 -28.66
CA MET A 1 27.98 -44.86 -29.12
C MET A 1 27.45 -43.50 -28.73
N SER A 2 27.39 -42.60 -29.71
CA SER A 2 27.05 -41.19 -29.59
C SER A 2 26.03 -40.92 -30.68
N ASP A 3 24.77 -40.71 -30.30
CA ASP A 3 23.72 -40.25 -31.20
C ASP A 3 23.81 -38.73 -31.28
N ARG A 4 24.18 -38.24 -32.46
CA ARG A 4 24.11 -36.83 -32.82
C ARG A 4 22.68 -36.48 -33.19
N HIS A 5 22.16 -35.44 -32.55
CA HIS A 5 20.93 -34.73 -32.89
C HIS A 5 21.12 -34.06 -34.26
N ASP A 6 20.24 -34.37 -35.22
CA ASP A 6 20.27 -33.82 -36.58
C ASP A 6 19.09 -32.85 -36.78
N PRO A 7 19.33 -31.52 -36.73
CA PRO A 7 18.30 -30.49 -36.81
C PRO A 7 17.64 -30.36 -38.19
N ASP A 8 18.23 -30.94 -39.24
CA ASP A 8 17.67 -30.90 -40.60
C ASP A 8 16.43 -31.81 -40.73
N ARG A 9 16.26 -32.77 -39.81
CA ARG A 9 15.11 -33.67 -39.78
C ARG A 9 13.85 -33.04 -39.19
N GLU A 10 13.98 -32.14 -38.21
CA GLU A 10 12.81 -31.44 -37.61
C GLU A 10 12.22 -30.39 -38.57
N LEU A 11 13.05 -29.71 -39.36
CA LEU A 11 12.60 -28.75 -40.37
C LEU A 11 11.81 -29.42 -41.51
N ALA A 12 12.17 -30.65 -41.88
CA ALA A 12 11.45 -31.41 -42.90
C ALA A 12 10.06 -31.89 -42.41
N GLU A 13 9.92 -32.23 -41.12
CA GLU A 13 8.64 -32.64 -40.53
C GLU A 13 7.67 -31.46 -40.35
N GLU A 14 8.18 -30.23 -40.12
CA GLU A 14 7.37 -29.01 -40.00
C GLU A 14 6.83 -28.51 -41.37
N GLU A 15 7.62 -28.61 -42.44
CA GLU A 15 7.15 -28.30 -43.80
C GLU A 15 6.10 -29.29 -44.32
N GLU A 16 6.19 -30.57 -43.93
CA GLU A 16 5.20 -31.59 -44.30
C GLU A 16 3.86 -31.40 -43.57
N LEU A 17 3.89 -30.93 -42.31
CA LEU A 17 2.71 -30.51 -41.55
C LEU A 17 2.03 -29.27 -42.14
N LEU A 18 2.80 -28.28 -42.60
CA LEU A 18 2.26 -27.08 -43.24
C LEU A 18 1.65 -27.38 -44.62
N ARG A 19 2.14 -28.40 -45.32
CA ARG A 19 1.57 -28.87 -46.59
C ARG A 19 0.24 -29.60 -46.41
N LEU A 20 0.08 -30.35 -45.32
CA LEU A 20 -1.15 -31.10 -45.01
C LEU A 20 -2.32 -30.21 -44.55
N LEU A 21 -2.04 -29.01 -44.04
CA LEU A 21 -3.05 -28.04 -43.57
C LEU A 21 -3.63 -27.14 -44.68
N GLY A 22 -3.23 -27.35 -45.94
CA GLY A 22 -3.71 -26.60 -47.10
C GLY A 22 -5.14 -26.96 -47.55
N LYS A 23 -6.18 -26.60 -46.78
CA LYS A 23 -7.55 -26.46 -47.31
C LYS A 23 -8.24 -25.21 -46.78
N ARG A 24 -8.67 -24.37 -47.73
CA ARG A 24 -9.43 -23.11 -47.59
C ARG A 24 -10.47 -23.17 -46.46
N HIS A 25 -10.42 -22.21 -45.54
CA HIS A 25 -11.50 -21.97 -44.58
C HIS A 25 -12.37 -20.78 -45.00
N PRO A 26 -13.70 -20.89 -44.86
CA PRO A 26 -14.61 -19.75 -44.98
C PRO A 26 -14.35 -18.75 -43.84
N THR A 27 -14.64 -17.48 -44.09
CA THR A 27 -14.58 -16.37 -43.13
C THR A 27 -15.05 -16.80 -41.73
N ALA A 28 -14.11 -16.83 -40.78
CA ALA A 28 -14.40 -17.11 -39.38
C ALA A 28 -15.20 -15.95 -38.78
N VAL A 29 -16.51 -16.12 -38.67
CA VAL A 29 -17.36 -15.26 -37.84
C VAL A 29 -17.03 -15.59 -36.39
N VAL A 30 -16.32 -14.68 -35.71
CA VAL A 30 -16.04 -14.75 -34.27
C VAL A 30 -17.39 -14.69 -33.53
N PRO A 31 -17.73 -15.69 -32.71
CA PRO A 31 -19.01 -15.68 -31.99
C PRO A 31 -18.98 -14.61 -30.89
N PRO A 32 -20.12 -13.97 -30.57
CA PRO A 32 -20.19 -13.01 -29.47
C PRO A 32 -19.82 -13.67 -28.13
N PHE A 33 -19.10 -12.92 -27.29
CA PHE A 33 -18.46 -13.34 -26.04
C PHE A 33 -19.39 -14.11 -25.06
N SER A 34 -20.70 -13.83 -25.10
CA SER A 34 -21.71 -14.50 -24.27
C SER A 34 -21.85 -16.02 -24.55
N ALA A 35 -21.41 -16.49 -25.71
CA ALA A 35 -21.39 -17.91 -26.05
C ALA A 35 -20.15 -18.64 -25.49
N VAL A 36 -19.03 -17.93 -25.32
CA VAL A 36 -17.78 -18.47 -24.79
C VAL A 36 -17.83 -18.52 -23.25
N ALA A 37 -18.39 -17.49 -22.60
CA ALA A 37 -18.61 -17.45 -21.16
C ALA A 37 -19.50 -18.61 -20.66
N ARG A 38 -20.60 -18.91 -21.38
CA ARG A 38 -21.47 -20.07 -21.08
C ARG A 38 -20.79 -21.43 -21.27
N ARG A 39 -19.71 -21.50 -22.05
CA ARG A 39 -18.94 -22.74 -22.25
C ARG A 39 -17.94 -22.98 -21.12
N ALA A 40 -17.39 -21.91 -20.55
CA ALA A 40 -16.55 -21.96 -19.37
C ALA A 40 -17.34 -22.33 -18.10
N GLU A 41 -18.56 -21.79 -17.92
CA GLU A 41 -19.45 -22.18 -16.80
C GLU A 41 -19.87 -23.66 -16.85
N ARG A 42 -19.99 -24.25 -18.06
CA ARG A 42 -20.31 -25.67 -18.21
C ARG A 42 -19.13 -26.60 -17.92
N GLN A 43 -17.90 -26.08 -17.82
CA GLN A 43 -16.71 -26.88 -17.48
C GLN A 43 -16.36 -26.84 -16.00
N SER A 44 -16.97 -25.96 -15.20
CA SER A 44 -16.75 -25.88 -13.75
C SER A 44 -17.87 -26.56 -12.95
N THR A 45 -18.13 -27.85 -13.20
CA THR A 45 -18.97 -28.66 -12.30
C THR A 45 -18.43 -30.08 -12.18
N THR A 46 -17.72 -30.37 -11.08
CA THR A 46 -17.94 -31.58 -10.27
C THR A 46 -17.36 -31.43 -8.85
N PRO A 47 -17.95 -32.09 -7.82
CA PRO A 47 -17.96 -31.65 -6.41
C PRO A 47 -17.25 -32.62 -5.43
N LEU A 48 -17.27 -32.30 -4.11
CA LEU A 48 -17.04 -33.10 -2.87
C LEU A 48 -16.09 -32.32 -1.93
N PHE A 49 -16.40 -31.92 -0.70
CA PHE A 49 -17.18 -32.55 0.37
C PHE A 49 -17.99 -31.52 1.19
N ALA A 50 -19.23 -31.88 1.47
CA ALA A 50 -20.02 -31.37 2.59
C ALA A 50 -19.96 -32.39 3.73
N LEU A 51 -19.87 -31.92 4.98
CA LEU A 51 -20.34 -32.52 6.24
C LEU A 51 -20.09 -31.47 7.34
N ALA A 52 -21.08 -30.64 7.68
CA ALA A 52 -22.09 -30.87 8.72
C ALA A 52 -21.55 -30.71 10.15
N ALA A 53 -21.94 -29.61 10.81
CA ALA A 53 -22.33 -29.60 12.21
C ALA A 53 -23.24 -28.39 12.46
N ALA A 54 -24.51 -28.70 12.74
CA ALA A 54 -25.57 -27.77 13.04
C ALA A 54 -25.72 -27.59 14.56
N ALA A 55 -26.21 -26.40 14.94
CA ALA A 55 -27.10 -26.10 16.07
C ALA A 55 -26.64 -26.35 17.52
N VAL A 56 -26.57 -25.28 18.32
CA VAL A 56 -27.32 -25.17 19.59
C VAL A 56 -27.73 -23.71 19.80
N LEU A 57 -29.03 -23.50 20.05
CA LEU A 57 -29.68 -22.25 20.41
C LEU A 57 -30.51 -22.57 21.66
N VAL A 58 -30.26 -21.91 22.80
CA VAL A 58 -31.20 -21.80 23.93
C VAL A 58 -31.00 -20.46 24.64
N ALA A 59 -32.12 -19.75 24.83
CA ALA A 59 -32.30 -18.45 25.45
C ALA A 59 -32.55 -18.52 26.98
N VAL A 60 -32.93 -17.37 27.58
CA VAL A 60 -33.63 -17.14 28.90
C VAL A 60 -32.66 -16.74 30.06
N VAL A 61 -32.79 -15.66 30.85
CA VAL A 61 -33.85 -14.64 31.06
C VAL A 61 -33.33 -13.37 31.77
N VAL A 62 -34.07 -12.28 31.50
CA VAL A 62 -34.32 -11.00 32.19
C VAL A 62 -34.07 -10.90 33.71
N ALA A 63 -33.38 -9.83 34.12
CA ALA A 63 -33.69 -8.87 35.22
C ALA A 63 -32.45 -7.97 35.44
N GLY A 64 -32.49 -6.66 35.68
CA GLY A 64 -33.60 -5.78 35.97
C GLY A 64 -33.24 -4.31 35.70
N ILE A 65 -34.29 -3.52 35.59
CA ILE A 65 -34.31 -2.08 35.46
C ILE A 65 -33.86 -1.45 36.78
N GLY A 66 -32.99 -0.44 36.70
CA GLY A 66 -32.67 0.44 37.82
C GLY A 66 -32.03 1.72 37.30
N ALA A 67 -32.84 2.78 37.18
CA ALA A 67 -32.39 4.15 36.94
C ALA A 67 -31.31 4.56 37.96
N TRP A 68 -30.48 5.57 37.64
CA TRP A 68 -30.27 6.75 38.48
C TRP A 68 -29.35 7.79 37.77
N ARG A 69 -29.97 8.96 37.54
CA ARG A 69 -29.48 10.34 37.65
C ARG A 69 -28.02 10.69 37.30
N ALA A 70 -27.91 11.66 36.38
CA ALA A 70 -26.78 12.55 36.22
C ALA A 70 -26.42 13.26 37.53
N ALA A 71 -25.14 13.22 37.89
CA ALA A 71 -24.53 14.10 38.88
C ALA A 71 -23.29 14.76 38.26
N THR A 72 -23.26 16.08 38.37
CA THR A 72 -22.23 17.02 37.96
C THR A 72 -20.86 16.69 38.54
N ALA A 73 -19.82 16.78 37.70
CA ALA A 73 -18.42 16.61 38.09
C ALA A 73 -17.90 17.78 38.95
N PRO A 74 -17.19 17.55 40.06
CA PRO A 74 -16.28 18.53 40.63
C PRO A 74 -14.87 18.39 40.01
N ALA A 75 -14.19 19.51 39.92
CA ALA A 75 -12.86 19.67 39.33
C ALA A 75 -11.80 18.72 39.91
N ALA A 76 -10.95 18.18 39.05
CA ALA A 76 -9.83 17.31 39.42
C ALA A 76 -8.70 18.10 40.09
N PRO A 77 -8.19 17.66 41.27
CA PRO A 77 -6.92 18.14 41.78
C PRO A 77 -5.76 17.38 41.12
N THR A 78 -4.71 18.11 40.76
CA THR A 78 -3.44 17.60 40.27
C THR A 78 -2.74 16.74 41.33
N PRO A 79 -2.28 15.51 41.06
CA PRO A 79 -1.51 14.76 42.04
C PRO A 79 -0.01 14.96 41.82
N SER A 80 0.65 15.53 42.83
CA SER A 80 2.09 15.47 43.06
C SER A 80 2.42 14.34 44.06
N GLY A 81 3.45 13.54 43.78
CA GLY A 81 4.30 12.90 44.80
C GLY A 81 4.00 11.45 45.22
N ALA A 82 4.89 10.55 44.78
CA ALA A 82 5.37 9.25 45.29
C ALA A 82 4.62 8.49 46.42
N ASP A 83 4.36 7.18 46.21
CA ASP A 83 4.77 6.07 47.12
C ASP A 83 4.29 4.65 46.70
N GLY A 84 5.24 3.70 46.60
CA GLY A 84 5.08 2.34 47.17
C GLY A 84 4.63 1.14 46.31
N CYS A 85 4.47 1.22 44.99
CA CYS A 85 4.29 0.02 44.15
C CYS A 85 5.56 -0.31 43.36
N PRO A 86 5.80 -1.57 42.97
CA PRO A 86 6.87 -1.88 42.03
C PRO A 86 6.59 -1.19 40.68
N THR A 87 7.17 -0.01 40.48
CA THR A 87 7.42 0.52 39.14
C THR A 87 8.46 -0.37 38.46
N ALA A 88 8.35 -0.53 37.14
CA ALA A 88 9.19 -1.39 36.32
C ALA A 88 10.67 -1.37 36.78
N PRO A 89 11.33 -2.53 36.96
CA PRO A 89 12.72 -2.55 37.38
C PRO A 89 13.60 -1.85 36.33
N PRO A 90 14.70 -1.19 36.74
CA PRO A 90 15.71 -0.73 35.81
C PRO A 90 16.28 -1.94 35.05
N GLY A 91 16.04 -2.01 33.74
CA GLY A 91 16.57 -3.08 32.89
C GLY A 91 15.58 -3.83 31.97
N ALA A 92 14.31 -3.43 31.88
CA ALA A 92 13.43 -3.97 30.84
C ALA A 92 13.97 -3.62 29.44
N LEU A 93 13.96 -4.58 28.51
CA LEU A 93 14.34 -4.35 27.11
C LEU A 93 13.48 -3.26 26.44
N VAL A 94 12.28 -3.01 26.97
CA VAL A 94 11.33 -2.01 26.48
C VAL A 94 10.65 -1.34 27.67
N GLY A 95 10.58 -0.01 27.64
CA GLY A 95 9.84 0.77 28.63
C GLY A 95 8.35 0.42 28.67
N PRO A 96 7.67 0.71 29.79
CA PRO A 96 6.27 0.36 30.00
C PRO A 96 5.36 0.95 28.91
N GLN A 97 4.57 0.11 28.24
CA GLN A 97 3.45 0.54 27.40
C GLN A 97 2.18 0.52 28.25
N ALA A 98 1.47 1.64 28.29
CA ALA A 98 0.19 1.77 28.98
C ALA A 98 -0.88 2.10 27.94
N GLU A 99 -1.76 1.14 27.64
CA GLU A 99 -3.04 1.43 27.02
C GLU A 99 -4.17 0.92 27.90
N GLY A 100 -5.04 1.86 28.25
CA GLY A 100 -5.84 1.82 29.48
C GLY A 100 -5.19 2.66 30.59
N ARG A 101 -5.98 3.04 31.59
CA ARG A 101 -5.50 3.92 32.69
C ARG A 101 -4.66 3.15 33.72
N TRP A 102 -4.75 1.81 33.72
CA TRP A 102 -4.34 1.00 34.88
C TRP A 102 -3.62 -0.33 34.59
N LEU A 103 -3.41 -0.77 33.35
CA LEU A 103 -2.61 -1.98 33.09
C LEU A 103 -1.41 -1.64 32.23
N VAL A 104 -0.22 -1.99 32.71
CA VAL A 104 1.06 -1.73 32.05
C VAL A 104 1.66 -3.04 31.58
N MET A 105 2.05 -3.11 30.31
CA MET A 105 2.80 -4.24 29.76
C MET A 105 4.24 -3.83 29.43
N SER A 106 5.21 -4.67 29.74
CA SER A 106 6.62 -4.51 29.34
C SER A 106 7.24 -5.84 28.92
N LEU A 107 8.29 -5.80 28.10
CA LEU A 107 9.10 -6.98 27.80
C LEU A 107 10.41 -6.91 28.58
N ASP A 108 10.59 -7.85 29.48
CA ASP A 108 11.75 -7.89 30.37
C ASP A 108 12.96 -8.49 29.64
N ALA A 109 12.78 -9.59 28.92
CA ALA A 109 13.87 -10.30 28.23
C ALA A 109 13.39 -11.13 27.02
N VAL A 110 14.30 -11.31 26.06
CA VAL A 110 14.21 -12.32 24.98
C VAL A 110 15.44 -13.20 25.07
N GLU A 111 15.25 -14.45 25.50
CA GLU A 111 16.34 -15.36 25.84
C GLU A 111 16.33 -16.58 24.89
N PRO A 112 17.35 -16.74 24.03
CA PRO A 112 17.57 -17.97 23.28
C PRO A 112 18.11 -19.04 24.24
N THR A 113 17.35 -20.11 24.49
CA THR A 113 17.68 -21.03 25.59
C THR A 113 18.60 -22.17 25.21
N ASP A 114 18.53 -22.68 23.97
CA ASP A 114 19.42 -23.76 23.50
C ASP A 114 19.50 -23.83 21.96
N ALA A 115 20.71 -24.09 21.44
CA ALA A 115 21.01 -24.18 20.01
C ALA A 115 20.59 -25.51 19.38
N GLN A 116 20.36 -26.57 20.18
CA GLN A 116 19.82 -27.82 19.65
C GLN A 116 18.30 -27.79 19.48
N THR A 117 17.61 -27.03 20.33
CA THR A 117 16.13 -26.97 20.34
C THR A 117 15.56 -25.73 19.65
N ASN A 118 16.38 -24.73 19.29
CA ASN A 118 15.95 -23.47 18.67
C ASN A 118 14.75 -22.82 19.39
N GLN A 119 14.77 -22.84 20.72
CA GLN A 119 13.73 -22.25 21.55
C GLN A 119 14.08 -20.82 21.98
N ILE A 120 13.06 -19.97 21.98
CA ILE A 120 13.15 -18.58 22.43
C ILE A 120 12.14 -18.36 23.56
N TRP A 121 12.59 -17.74 24.64
CA TRP A 121 11.75 -17.36 25.77
C TRP A 121 11.49 -15.86 25.76
N TRP A 122 10.21 -15.50 25.78
CA TRP A 122 9.73 -14.12 25.82
C TRP A 122 9.18 -13.84 27.22
N LYS A 123 9.85 -13.00 28.01
CA LYS A 123 9.43 -12.65 29.37
C LYS A 123 8.62 -11.37 29.36
N VAL A 124 7.28 -11.49 29.30
CA VAL A 124 6.35 -10.35 29.24
C VAL A 124 5.79 -10.06 30.62
N ARG A 125 5.99 -8.85 31.12
CA ARG A 125 5.51 -8.40 32.42
C ARG A 125 4.24 -7.58 32.28
N PHE A 126 3.30 -7.85 33.16
CA PHE A 126 2.06 -7.09 33.35
C PHE A 126 2.05 -6.50 34.76
N SER A 127 1.73 -5.21 34.91
CA SER A 127 1.69 -4.52 36.20
C SER A 127 0.44 -3.65 36.32
N VAL A 128 -0.22 -3.67 37.47
CA VAL A 128 -1.40 -2.83 37.76
C VAL A 128 -1.07 -1.85 38.89
N PRO A 129 -1.22 -0.52 38.72
CA PRO A 129 -0.95 0.45 39.78
C PRO A 129 -1.96 0.39 40.92
N ARG A 130 -1.62 0.97 42.07
CA ARG A 130 -2.48 1.02 43.27
C ARG A 130 -3.85 1.68 43.05
N GLY A 131 -3.93 2.65 42.14
CA GLY A 131 -5.15 3.43 41.88
C GLY A 131 -6.17 2.72 40.99
N ALA A 132 -5.86 1.50 40.53
CA ALA A 132 -6.76 0.75 39.65
C ALA A 132 -8.09 0.42 40.37
N PRO A 133 -9.23 0.56 39.68
CA PRO A 133 -10.55 0.27 40.25
C PRO A 133 -10.78 -1.23 40.51
N GLY A 134 -9.92 -2.11 39.98
CA GLY A 134 -10.00 -3.56 40.15
C GLY A 134 -8.77 -4.29 39.58
N PRO A 135 -8.74 -5.63 39.69
CA PRO A 135 -7.70 -6.45 39.07
C PRO A 135 -7.86 -6.48 37.54
N ALA A 136 -6.77 -6.85 36.84
CA ALA A 136 -6.79 -7.15 35.41
C ALA A 136 -6.74 -8.67 35.17
N THR A 137 -7.27 -9.12 34.04
CA THR A 137 -7.18 -10.52 33.59
C THR A 137 -6.49 -10.61 32.23
N VAL A 138 -5.37 -11.33 32.20
CA VAL A 138 -4.56 -11.60 31.01
C VAL A 138 -4.76 -13.06 30.61
N MET A 139 -5.01 -13.35 29.34
CA MET A 139 -5.04 -14.73 28.87
C MET A 139 -3.64 -15.19 28.46
N ALA A 140 -3.25 -16.40 28.86
CA ALA A 140 -2.06 -17.06 28.35
C ALA A 140 -2.28 -17.57 26.91
N ARG A 141 -2.54 -16.63 26.00
CA ARG A 141 -2.65 -16.84 24.57
C ARG A 141 -1.86 -15.74 23.89
N ALA A 142 -0.86 -16.15 23.12
CA ALA A 142 0.06 -15.24 22.48
C ALA A 142 0.27 -15.59 21.02
N GLU A 143 0.53 -14.57 20.21
CA GLU A 143 1.08 -14.72 18.87
C GLU A 143 2.42 -14.01 18.81
N THR A 144 3.48 -14.76 18.51
CA THR A 144 4.79 -14.16 18.24
C THR A 144 5.05 -14.18 16.74
N ARG A 145 5.45 -13.04 16.14
CA ARG A 145 5.87 -12.98 14.73
C ARG A 145 7.25 -12.39 14.56
N VAL A 146 7.95 -12.83 13.52
CA VAL A 146 9.23 -12.29 13.06
C VAL A 146 9.16 -12.11 11.56
N ALA A 147 9.48 -10.92 11.07
CA ALA A 147 9.44 -10.62 9.62
C ALA A 147 8.09 -10.99 8.95
N GLY A 148 6.98 -10.96 9.70
CA GLY A 148 5.65 -11.33 9.23
C GLY A 148 5.30 -12.82 9.31
N ALA A 149 6.24 -13.69 9.69
CA ALA A 149 5.99 -15.11 9.92
C ALA A 149 5.71 -15.39 11.41
N SER A 150 4.65 -16.14 11.71
CA SER A 150 4.32 -16.52 13.08
C SER A 150 5.24 -17.64 13.57
N LEU A 151 5.80 -17.47 14.76
CA LEU A 151 6.55 -18.52 15.47
C LEU A 151 5.55 -19.45 16.16
N GLN A 152 5.83 -20.75 16.12
CA GLN A 152 5.00 -21.74 16.81
C GLN A 152 5.16 -21.58 18.32
N ILE A 153 4.07 -21.40 19.06
CA ILE A 153 4.10 -21.43 20.52
C ILE A 153 4.24 -22.88 21.00
N LEU A 154 5.17 -23.12 21.92
CA LEU A 154 5.43 -24.41 22.52
C LEU A 154 4.77 -24.57 23.89
N SER A 155 4.82 -23.52 24.72
CA SER A 155 4.21 -23.52 26.07
C SER A 155 4.20 -22.12 26.69
N TYR A 156 3.40 -21.98 27.75
CA TYR A 156 3.34 -20.79 28.60
C TYR A 156 3.81 -21.12 30.02
N GLY A 157 4.36 -20.13 30.70
CA GLY A 157 4.73 -20.23 32.12
C GLY A 157 4.62 -18.89 32.83
N ILE A 158 4.74 -18.92 34.15
CA ILE A 158 4.89 -17.72 34.99
C ILE A 158 6.31 -17.71 35.56
N ASP A 159 6.97 -16.56 35.54
CA ASP A 159 8.27 -16.33 36.19
C ASP A 159 8.06 -15.51 37.47
N GLY A 160 8.78 -15.84 38.55
CA GLY A 160 8.63 -15.19 39.87
C GLY A 160 8.61 -16.15 41.06
N ALA A 161 7.99 -15.74 42.18
CA ALA A 161 8.02 -16.47 43.46
C ALA A 161 7.24 -17.82 43.49
N GLY A 162 6.53 -18.16 42.41
CA GLY A 162 5.82 -19.42 42.23
C GLY A 162 5.81 -19.85 40.76
N PRO A 163 6.98 -20.21 40.19
CA PRO A 163 7.08 -20.52 38.78
C PRO A 163 6.28 -21.78 38.46
N ARG A 164 5.41 -21.70 37.44
CA ARG A 164 4.58 -22.84 37.02
C ARG A 164 4.28 -22.77 35.54
N THR A 165 3.99 -23.93 34.97
CA THR A 165 3.42 -24.05 33.64
C THR A 165 1.98 -23.56 33.64
N VAL A 166 1.57 -22.95 32.52
CA VAL A 166 0.25 -22.37 32.31
C VAL A 166 -0.35 -23.02 31.06
N ALA A 167 -1.63 -23.36 31.09
CA ALA A 167 -2.32 -23.89 29.92
C ALA A 167 -2.59 -22.78 28.90
N ASP A 168 -2.59 -23.10 27.60
CA ASP A 168 -3.05 -22.17 26.57
C ASP A 168 -4.50 -21.76 26.84
N GLY A 169 -4.76 -20.46 26.84
CA GLY A 169 -6.07 -19.88 27.15
C GLY A 169 -6.37 -19.74 28.65
N GLU A 170 -5.45 -20.08 29.54
CA GLU A 170 -5.65 -19.91 30.99
C GLU A 170 -5.70 -18.41 31.34
N SER A 171 -6.68 -18.04 32.17
CA SER A 171 -6.87 -16.66 32.65
C SER A 171 -6.02 -16.38 33.88
N LEU A 172 -5.15 -15.38 33.79
CA LEU A 172 -4.22 -14.97 34.83
C LEU A 172 -4.63 -13.63 35.41
N THR A 173 -4.80 -13.55 36.73
CA THR A 173 -5.24 -12.32 37.40
C THR A 173 -4.05 -11.52 37.90
N VAL A 174 -4.02 -10.22 37.61
CA VAL A 174 -3.02 -9.26 38.11
C VAL A 174 -3.72 -8.28 39.05
N ALA A 175 -3.43 -8.37 40.34
CA ALA A 175 -4.05 -7.54 41.37
C ALA A 175 -3.44 -6.11 41.39
N PRO A 176 -4.16 -5.09 41.88
CA PRO A 176 -3.59 -3.77 42.09
C PRO A 176 -2.32 -3.81 42.95
N CYS A 177 -1.32 -3.03 42.54
CA CYS A 177 0.02 -2.98 43.13
C CYS A 177 0.83 -4.29 43.03
N THR A 178 0.52 -5.16 42.06
CA THR A 178 1.29 -6.38 41.78
C THR A 178 1.77 -6.43 40.32
N SER A 179 2.73 -7.30 40.05
CA SER A 179 3.19 -7.61 38.70
C SER A 179 3.22 -9.11 38.45
N LEU A 180 2.92 -9.52 37.22
CA LEU A 180 2.95 -10.89 36.74
C LEU A 180 3.90 -10.97 35.54
N VAL A 181 4.83 -11.93 35.51
CA VAL A 181 5.68 -12.20 34.34
C VAL A 181 5.21 -13.48 33.66
N VAL A 182 4.72 -13.36 32.44
CA VAL A 182 4.35 -14.48 31.57
C VAL A 182 5.55 -14.82 30.67
N VAL A 183 5.97 -16.07 30.71
CA VAL A 183 7.00 -16.62 29.81
C VAL A 183 6.31 -17.31 28.66
N VAL A 184 6.44 -16.76 27.46
CA VAL A 184 6.01 -17.42 26.22
C VAL A 184 7.19 -18.16 25.63
N ARG A 185 7.05 -19.45 25.33
CA ARG A 185 8.11 -20.25 24.68
C ARG A 185 7.74 -20.51 23.23
N THR A 186 8.64 -20.22 22.29
CA THR A 186 8.39 -20.41 20.86
C THR A 186 9.44 -21.31 20.20
N ALA A 187 9.03 -22.04 19.15
CA ALA A 187 9.91 -22.74 18.24
C ALA A 187 10.25 -21.86 17.03
N GLY A 188 11.53 -21.82 16.68
CA GLY A 188 12.05 -21.16 15.48
C GLY A 188 13.37 -20.46 15.76
N PRO A 189 14.29 -20.41 14.78
CA PRO A 189 15.57 -19.76 14.98
C PRO A 189 15.37 -18.25 15.16
N LEU A 190 16.22 -17.68 16.00
CA LEU A 190 16.41 -16.24 16.07
C LEU A 190 17.03 -15.78 14.72
N ILE A 191 16.41 -14.82 14.05
CA ILE A 191 16.94 -14.33 12.78
C ILE A 191 18.07 -13.35 13.10
N GLU A 192 19.26 -13.63 12.56
CA GLU A 192 20.44 -12.80 12.77
C GLU A 192 20.25 -11.41 12.16
N GLY A 193 20.65 -10.38 12.91
CA GLY A 193 20.54 -8.98 12.51
C GLY A 193 19.34 -8.26 13.13
N ALA A 194 18.98 -7.13 12.54
CA ALA A 194 17.94 -6.23 13.01
C ALA A 194 16.56 -6.59 12.44
N TRP A 195 15.67 -7.11 13.28
CA TRP A 195 14.34 -7.56 12.86
C TRP A 195 13.26 -7.05 13.82
N ARG A 196 12.05 -6.85 13.29
CA ARG A 196 10.88 -6.57 14.12
C ARG A 196 10.26 -7.88 14.59
N TYR A 197 10.21 -8.02 15.89
CA TYR A 197 9.51 -9.09 16.58
C TYR A 197 8.22 -8.52 17.15
N THR A 198 7.09 -9.17 16.93
CA THR A 198 5.83 -8.79 17.58
C THR A 198 5.41 -9.89 18.53
N VAL A 199 5.07 -9.55 19.77
CA VAL A 199 4.41 -10.44 20.72
C VAL A 199 3.04 -9.87 21.02
N SER A 200 2.00 -10.54 20.54
CA SER A 200 0.61 -10.21 20.84
C SER A 200 0.12 -11.08 21.98
N ILE A 201 -0.55 -10.53 22.99
CA ILE A 201 -1.19 -11.29 24.07
C ILE A 201 -2.64 -10.80 24.24
N GLU A 202 -3.57 -11.75 24.31
CA GLU A 202 -5.00 -11.44 24.47
C GLU A 202 -5.32 -11.06 25.94
N LYS A 203 -5.96 -9.90 26.14
CA LYS A 203 -6.44 -9.43 27.46
C LYS A 203 -7.94 -9.56 27.53
N ILE A 204 -8.43 -10.25 28.54
CA ILE A 204 -9.86 -10.56 28.65
C ILE A 204 -10.60 -9.48 29.44
N VAL A 205 -9.97 -8.91 30.48
CA VAL A 205 -10.59 -7.90 31.35
C VAL A 205 -9.57 -6.85 31.77
N LEU A 206 -9.78 -5.59 31.36
CA LEU A 206 -9.07 -4.44 31.91
C LEU A 206 -9.70 -3.97 33.23
N PRO A 207 -8.95 -3.31 34.14
CA PRO A 207 -9.52 -2.76 35.38
C PRO A 207 -10.72 -1.83 35.14
N GLU A 208 -10.71 -1.08 34.04
CA GLU A 208 -11.79 -0.20 33.58
C GLU A 208 -12.91 -0.91 32.80
N GLY A 209 -12.81 -2.21 32.55
CA GLY A 209 -13.73 -3.01 31.74
C GLY A 209 -13.34 -3.10 30.26
N GLY A 210 -13.80 -4.17 29.59
CA GLY A 210 -13.52 -4.45 28.17
C GLY A 210 -12.47 -5.53 27.92
N THR A 211 -12.45 -6.05 26.69
CA THR A 211 -11.54 -7.09 26.17
C THR A 211 -10.71 -6.48 25.03
N VAL A 212 -9.39 -6.66 25.04
CA VAL A 212 -8.47 -6.07 24.05
C VAL A 212 -7.34 -7.07 23.75
N THR A 213 -6.96 -7.22 22.49
CA THR A 213 -5.71 -7.92 22.14
C THR A 213 -4.60 -6.89 22.05
N GLU A 214 -3.55 -7.04 22.86
CA GLU A 214 -2.41 -6.11 22.84
C GLU A 214 -1.28 -6.69 22.01
N THR A 215 -0.61 -5.85 21.21
CA THR A 215 0.54 -6.24 20.40
C THR A 215 1.75 -5.37 20.74
N LEU A 216 2.82 -6.00 21.25
CA LEU A 216 4.11 -5.35 21.44
C LEU A 216 5.01 -5.60 20.24
N GLY A 217 5.33 -4.58 19.46
CA GLY A 217 6.22 -4.69 18.30
C GLY A 217 7.58 -4.03 18.54
N LEU A 218 8.68 -4.79 18.40
CA LEU A 218 10.01 -4.37 18.81
C LEU A 218 11.07 -4.64 17.75
N PRO A 219 11.86 -3.64 17.36
CA PRO A 219 13.08 -3.87 16.60
C PRO A 219 14.17 -4.39 17.55
N LEU A 220 14.54 -5.66 17.37
CA LEU A 220 15.64 -6.29 18.10
C LEU A 220 16.79 -6.56 17.12
N SER A 221 18.00 -6.19 17.53
CA SER A 221 19.23 -6.70 16.92
C SER A 221 19.62 -7.96 17.67
N CYS A 222 19.55 -9.09 16.99
CA CYS A 222 19.76 -10.39 17.57
C CYS A 222 21.03 -11.02 16.97
N ALA A 223 21.97 -11.40 17.82
CA ALA A 223 23.22 -12.02 17.41
C ALA A 223 23.25 -13.49 17.87
N ASN A 224 23.28 -14.41 16.89
CA ASN A 224 23.29 -15.85 17.17
C ASN A 224 24.56 -16.30 17.92
N GLN A 225 25.69 -15.61 17.70
CA GLN A 225 26.96 -15.92 18.36
C GLN A 225 26.96 -15.56 19.86
N THR A 226 26.37 -14.41 20.23
CA THR A 226 26.34 -13.94 21.63
C THR A 226 25.06 -14.33 22.35
N ARG A 227 24.09 -14.93 21.64
CA ARG A 227 22.74 -15.29 22.13
C ARG A 227 22.07 -14.15 22.88
N ARG A 228 22.24 -12.93 22.38
CA ARG A 228 21.63 -11.73 22.93
C ARG A 228 20.84 -11.02 21.86
N CYS A 229 19.64 -10.63 22.22
CA CYS A 229 18.90 -9.61 21.52
C CYS A 229 19.03 -8.31 22.30
N THR A 230 19.56 -7.29 21.65
CA THR A 230 19.56 -5.94 22.17
C THR A 230 18.48 -5.14 21.46
N PRO A 231 17.74 -4.27 22.15
CA PRO A 231 16.92 -3.27 21.48
C PRO A 231 17.85 -2.48 20.56
N LEU A 232 17.40 -2.21 19.33
CA LEU A 232 18.08 -1.17 18.55
C LEU A 232 17.84 0.15 19.29
N ASP A 233 18.91 0.86 19.63
CA ASP A 233 18.83 2.25 20.11
C ASP A 233 18.21 3.09 19.00
N VAL A 234 16.89 3.10 18.93
CA VAL A 234 16.17 4.16 18.29
C VAL A 234 16.41 5.34 19.21
N THR A 235 17.34 6.22 18.84
CA THR A 235 17.36 7.57 19.39
C THR A 235 15.99 8.15 19.05
N VAL A 236 15.04 7.94 19.96
CA VAL A 236 13.77 8.64 19.96
C VAL A 236 14.17 10.07 20.27
N VAL A 237 14.51 10.84 19.24
CA VAL A 237 14.18 12.26 19.24
C VAL A 237 12.71 12.24 19.60
N ALA A 238 12.39 12.71 20.81
CA ALA A 238 11.04 12.72 21.35
C ALA A 238 10.10 13.13 20.21
N THR A 239 9.36 12.15 19.70
CA THR A 239 8.21 12.42 18.85
C THR A 239 7.37 13.34 19.73
N PRO A 240 7.12 14.62 19.36
CA PRO A 240 6.14 15.38 20.09
C PRO A 240 4.90 14.49 20.11
N THR A 241 4.45 14.13 21.30
CA THR A 241 3.19 13.41 21.48
C THR A 241 2.18 14.17 20.65
N ALA A 242 1.76 13.57 19.54
CA ALA A 242 0.82 14.19 18.63
C ALA A 242 -0.46 14.36 19.44
N THR A 243 -0.64 15.56 19.98
CA THR A 243 -2.00 16.05 20.19
C THR A 243 -2.58 15.99 18.79
N PRO A 244 -3.62 15.18 18.52
CA PRO A 244 -4.25 15.15 17.20
C PRO A 244 -4.63 16.58 16.88
N ALA A 245 -3.91 17.19 15.93
CA ALA A 245 -4.26 18.51 15.48
C ALA A 245 -5.59 18.37 14.74
N PRO A 246 -6.68 19.00 15.20
CA PRO A 246 -7.85 19.13 14.36
C PRO A 246 -7.41 19.96 13.15
N GLY A 247 -7.52 19.42 11.93
CA GLY A 247 -7.34 20.21 10.71
C GLY A 247 -6.33 19.73 9.68
N ALA A 248 -5.76 18.53 9.78
CA ALA A 248 -4.98 18.00 8.67
C ALA A 248 -5.87 17.77 7.43
N SER A 249 -7.00 17.07 7.56
CA SER A 249 -7.98 16.86 6.49
C SER A 249 -8.71 18.15 6.13
N ARG A 250 -8.96 18.35 4.83
CA ARG A 250 -9.54 19.58 4.30
C ARG A 250 -10.70 19.30 3.34
N ALA A 251 -11.89 19.82 3.67
CA ALA A 251 -13.11 19.57 2.91
C ALA A 251 -13.09 20.19 1.49
N ASP A 252 -12.23 21.16 1.21
CA ASP A 252 -11.97 21.70 -0.13
C ASP A 252 -11.11 20.78 -1.01
N PHE A 253 -10.75 19.60 -0.50
CA PHE A 253 -10.12 18.53 -1.26
C PHE A 253 -10.97 17.27 -1.21
N GLY A 254 -10.92 16.52 -2.29
CA GLY A 254 -11.50 15.21 -2.42
C GLY A 254 -10.45 14.16 -2.73
N VAL A 255 -10.74 12.94 -2.32
CA VAL A 255 -9.93 11.76 -2.61
C VAL A 255 -10.73 10.82 -3.49
N ILE A 256 -10.07 10.32 -4.54
CA ILE A 256 -10.61 9.32 -5.44
C ILE A 256 -10.32 7.95 -4.84
N TYR A 257 -11.39 7.20 -4.59
CA TYR A 257 -11.36 5.82 -4.09
C TYR A 257 -11.78 4.90 -5.22
N ASP A 258 -11.07 3.79 -5.40
CA ASP A 258 -11.53 2.67 -6.22
C ASP A 258 -11.69 1.40 -5.38
N GLY A 259 -12.51 0.46 -5.84
CA GLY A 259 -12.97 -0.67 -5.04
C GLY A 259 -14.07 -1.45 -5.74
N ILE A 260 -14.47 -2.58 -5.16
CA ILE A 260 -15.55 -3.44 -5.66
C ILE A 260 -16.73 -3.25 -4.73
N ARG A 261 -17.82 -2.64 -5.22
CA ARG A 261 -19.03 -2.43 -4.41
C ARG A 261 -19.92 -3.68 -4.42
N GLN A 262 -20.51 -4.04 -3.28
CA GLN A 262 -21.48 -5.14 -3.21
C GLN A 262 -22.60 -4.96 -4.25
N GLY A 263 -22.89 -6.02 -5.02
CA GLY A 263 -23.87 -5.99 -6.11
C GLY A 263 -23.32 -5.64 -7.50
N TYR A 264 -22.00 -5.39 -7.62
CA TYR A 264 -21.32 -5.21 -8.91
C TYR A 264 -20.30 -6.34 -9.13
N ASP A 265 -20.61 -7.29 -10.01
CA ASP A 265 -19.68 -8.39 -10.32
C ASP A 265 -18.45 -7.91 -11.12
N LYS A 266 -18.61 -6.83 -11.93
CA LYS A 266 -17.57 -6.10 -12.69
C LYS A 266 -18.06 -4.67 -12.99
N GLY A 267 -17.18 -3.67 -13.03
CA GLY A 267 -17.54 -2.32 -13.47
C GLY A 267 -17.90 -1.33 -12.36
N SER A 268 -17.45 -1.53 -11.11
CA SER A 268 -17.65 -0.55 -10.05
C SER A 268 -17.05 0.80 -10.45
N ALA A 269 -17.82 1.86 -10.27
CA ALA A 269 -17.35 3.22 -10.51
C ALA A 269 -16.46 3.69 -9.34
N PRO A 270 -15.32 4.35 -9.61
CA PRO A 270 -14.57 5.03 -8.56
C PRO A 270 -15.41 6.13 -7.92
N LEU A 271 -15.22 6.37 -6.63
CA LEU A 271 -15.93 7.39 -5.86
C LEU A 271 -15.01 8.56 -5.55
N LEU A 272 -15.56 9.77 -5.62
CA LEU A 272 -14.91 10.96 -5.09
C LEU A 272 -15.58 11.34 -3.77
N ARG A 273 -14.81 11.43 -2.69
CA ARG A 273 -15.28 11.84 -1.35
C ARG A 273 -14.45 12.99 -0.84
N ARG A 274 -14.97 13.84 0.05
CA ARG A 274 -14.14 14.88 0.69
C ARG A 274 -13.12 14.24 1.62
N GLU A 275 -11.98 14.89 1.81
CA GLU A 275 -11.04 14.44 2.83
C GLU A 275 -11.70 14.45 4.21
N GLY A 276 -11.60 13.31 4.91
CA GLY A 276 -12.22 13.13 6.24
C GLY A 276 -13.65 12.56 6.20
N GLU A 277 -14.26 12.40 5.03
CA GLU A 277 -15.57 11.75 4.89
C GLU A 277 -15.41 10.29 4.41
N THR A 278 -16.08 9.34 5.07
CA THR A 278 -16.07 7.92 4.69
C THR A 278 -17.35 7.48 3.99
N ASP A 279 -18.49 8.05 4.38
CA ASP A 279 -19.80 7.44 4.05
C ASP A 279 -20.53 8.20 2.94
N THR A 280 -20.06 9.42 2.59
CA THR A 280 -20.69 10.28 1.58
C THR A 280 -19.74 10.49 0.41
N ALA A 281 -20.20 10.15 -0.80
CA ALA A 281 -19.52 10.52 -2.04
C ALA A 281 -20.08 11.85 -2.55
N VAL A 282 -19.17 12.77 -2.89
CA VAL A 282 -19.53 14.02 -3.59
C VAL A 282 -19.69 13.81 -5.08
N GLY A 283 -19.15 12.71 -5.62
CA GLY A 283 -19.45 12.27 -6.97
C GLY A 283 -19.04 10.83 -7.25
N GLU A 284 -19.60 10.28 -8.32
CA GLU A 284 -19.34 8.94 -8.81
C GLU A 284 -18.79 9.00 -10.22
N LEU A 285 -17.56 8.51 -10.43
CA LEU A 285 -16.88 8.50 -11.73
C LEU A 285 -17.46 7.45 -12.67
N ALA A 286 -17.07 7.47 -13.94
CA ALA A 286 -17.54 6.48 -14.90
C ALA A 286 -17.11 5.05 -14.48
N PRO A 287 -18.02 4.06 -14.58
CA PRO A 287 -17.75 2.63 -14.35
C PRO A 287 -16.50 2.12 -15.08
N SER A 288 -15.60 1.47 -14.34
CA SER A 288 -14.36 0.90 -14.89
C SER A 288 -14.38 -0.61 -14.82
N PHE A 289 -14.17 -1.29 -15.96
CA PHE A 289 -14.11 -2.75 -16.04
C PHE A 289 -13.17 -3.39 -15.01
N PHE A 290 -12.04 -2.74 -14.70
CA PHE A 290 -11.07 -3.21 -13.72
C PHE A 290 -11.39 -2.81 -12.26
N ASN A 291 -12.55 -2.20 -12.00
CA ASN A 291 -12.93 -1.67 -10.69
C ASN A 291 -11.86 -0.72 -10.09
N ARG A 292 -11.14 -0.03 -10.98
CA ARG A 292 -9.94 0.76 -10.67
C ARG A 292 -9.99 2.12 -11.36
N PHE A 293 -9.48 3.14 -10.68
CA PHE A 293 -9.14 4.41 -11.30
C PHE A 293 -7.83 4.27 -12.09
N ILE A 294 -7.92 4.46 -13.41
CA ILE A 294 -6.81 4.44 -14.37
C ILE A 294 -6.69 5.86 -14.91
N GLY A 295 -5.96 6.71 -14.20
CA GLY A 295 -6.08 8.15 -14.36
C GLY A 295 -5.01 8.95 -13.66
N ALA A 296 -4.97 10.24 -13.97
CA ALA A 296 -4.09 11.22 -13.34
C ALA A 296 -4.84 12.52 -13.08
N VAL A 297 -4.43 13.24 -12.02
CA VAL A 297 -4.93 14.56 -11.68
C VAL A 297 -4.06 15.63 -12.35
N SER A 298 -4.68 16.72 -12.80
CA SER A 298 -4.00 17.85 -13.44
C SER A 298 -3.01 18.52 -12.50
N THR A 299 -2.05 19.25 -13.06
CA THR A 299 -0.99 19.95 -12.32
C THR A 299 -1.53 20.98 -11.32
N ASP A 300 -2.64 21.63 -11.65
CA ASP A 300 -3.37 22.55 -10.76
C ASP A 300 -4.24 21.84 -9.71
N GLY A 301 -4.38 20.53 -9.81
CA GLY A 301 -5.14 19.71 -8.90
C GLY A 301 -6.66 19.75 -9.09
N ARG A 302 -7.19 20.45 -10.09
CA ARG A 302 -8.64 20.73 -10.21
C ARG A 302 -9.38 19.71 -11.07
N ARG A 303 -8.68 18.97 -11.92
CA ARG A 303 -9.29 18.05 -12.90
C ARG A 303 -8.61 16.69 -12.85
N ALA A 304 -9.32 15.66 -13.30
CA ALA A 304 -8.76 14.33 -13.48
C ALA A 304 -9.07 13.80 -14.87
N ALA A 305 -8.06 13.31 -15.58
CA ALA A 305 -8.22 12.58 -16.82
C ALA A 305 -8.08 11.09 -16.52
N TYR A 306 -9.02 10.28 -16.98
CA TYR A 306 -9.02 8.86 -16.64
C TYR A 306 -9.74 8.01 -17.68
N PHE A 307 -9.31 6.76 -17.81
CA PHE A 307 -9.98 5.76 -18.62
C PHE A 307 -11.00 5.01 -17.80
N ALA A 308 -12.13 4.74 -18.44
CA ALA A 308 -13.18 3.88 -17.91
C ALA A 308 -13.80 3.09 -19.05
N GLN A 309 -14.32 1.92 -18.72
CA GLN A 309 -15.04 1.06 -19.64
C GLN A 309 -16.28 0.53 -18.95
N ARG A 310 -17.43 1.04 -19.38
CA ARG A 310 -18.72 0.43 -19.05
C ARG A 310 -18.84 -0.89 -19.81
N GLU A 311 -19.45 -1.89 -19.19
CA GLU A 311 -19.65 -3.19 -19.83
C GLU A 311 -20.30 -3.06 -21.22
N GLY A 312 -19.72 -3.76 -22.20
CA GLY A 312 -20.18 -3.73 -23.59
C GLY A 312 -19.93 -2.42 -24.35
N GLN A 313 -19.24 -1.45 -23.74
CA GLN A 313 -18.87 -0.18 -24.37
C GLN A 313 -17.36 -0.14 -24.65
N PRO A 314 -16.90 0.68 -25.62
CA PRO A 314 -15.48 0.90 -25.83
C PRO A 314 -14.85 1.58 -24.61
N TRP A 315 -13.55 1.34 -24.39
CA TRP A 315 -12.77 2.16 -23.48
C TRP A 315 -12.90 3.63 -23.86
N THR A 316 -13.05 4.48 -22.85
CA THR A 316 -13.31 5.90 -23.06
C THR A 316 -12.47 6.71 -22.10
N LEU A 317 -11.79 7.73 -22.62
CA LEU A 317 -11.09 8.75 -21.87
C LEU A 317 -12.12 9.80 -21.42
N TYR A 318 -12.20 10.02 -20.11
CA TYR A 318 -13.05 11.00 -19.46
C TYR A 318 -12.23 12.11 -18.82
N LEU A 319 -12.87 13.26 -18.65
CA LEU A 319 -12.40 14.38 -17.87
C LEU A 319 -13.41 14.66 -16.75
N ALA A 320 -12.97 14.51 -15.51
CA ALA A 320 -13.71 14.94 -14.33
C ALA A 320 -13.21 16.32 -13.87
N ASP A 321 -14.14 17.19 -13.48
CA ASP A 321 -13.86 18.46 -12.82
C ASP A 321 -14.20 18.33 -11.34
N GLY A 322 -13.26 18.62 -10.43
CA GLY A 322 -13.49 18.52 -8.99
C GLY A 322 -14.55 19.50 -8.48
N ALA A 323 -14.82 20.60 -9.20
CA ALA A 323 -15.93 21.49 -8.89
C ALA A 323 -17.30 20.91 -9.31
N LYS A 324 -17.32 19.95 -10.24
CA LYS A 324 -18.54 19.32 -10.79
C LYS A 324 -18.31 17.83 -11.02
N PRO A 325 -18.11 17.03 -9.97
CA PRO A 325 -17.62 15.66 -10.11
C PRO A 325 -18.59 14.69 -10.79
N ASN A 326 -19.88 15.05 -10.86
CA ASN A 326 -20.90 14.28 -11.58
C ASN A 326 -21.02 14.68 -13.07
N ASP A 327 -20.47 15.84 -13.48
CA ASP A 327 -20.56 16.35 -14.85
C ASP A 327 -19.30 15.95 -15.66
N GLN A 328 -19.04 14.65 -15.76
CA GLN A 328 -17.86 14.13 -16.45
C GLN A 328 -17.98 14.31 -17.96
N ARG A 329 -16.97 14.92 -18.58
CA ARG A 329 -16.91 15.12 -20.03
C ARG A 329 -16.24 13.91 -20.70
N VAL A 330 -16.90 13.33 -21.69
CA VAL A 330 -16.25 12.36 -22.60
C VAL A 330 -15.24 13.11 -23.47
N LEU A 331 -13.97 12.72 -23.40
CA LEU A 331 -12.92 13.25 -24.26
C LEU A 331 -12.78 12.44 -25.54
N LYS A 332 -12.68 11.11 -25.41
CA LYS A 332 -12.47 10.23 -26.57
C LYS A 332 -12.85 8.78 -26.26
N ALA A 333 -13.73 8.20 -27.07
CA ALA A 333 -13.91 6.75 -27.14
C ALA A 333 -12.82 6.13 -28.05
N ILE A 334 -12.29 4.98 -27.64
CA ILE A 334 -11.23 4.23 -28.34
C ILE A 334 -11.71 2.80 -28.68
N PRO A 335 -12.57 2.62 -29.71
CA PRO A 335 -13.10 1.31 -30.07
C PRO A 335 -12.01 0.38 -30.64
N GLY A 336 -12.03 -0.89 -30.22
CA GLY A 336 -11.05 -1.90 -30.64
C GLY A 336 -9.65 -1.71 -30.04
N GLU A 337 -9.54 -0.84 -29.04
CA GLU A 337 -8.30 -0.49 -28.35
C GLU A 337 -8.51 -0.54 -26.83
N ILE A 338 -7.41 -0.70 -26.11
CA ILE A 338 -7.36 -0.61 -24.65
C ILE A 338 -6.36 0.47 -24.22
N PRO A 339 -6.59 1.14 -23.07
CA PRO A 339 -5.58 1.99 -22.48
C PRO A 339 -4.39 1.14 -22.01
N TYR A 340 -3.18 1.67 -22.20
CA TYR A 340 -1.96 1.03 -21.75
C TYR A 340 -1.22 1.94 -20.77
N GLY A 341 -1.65 1.91 -19.50
CA GLY A 341 -1.17 2.80 -18.43
C GLY A 341 -2.11 3.97 -18.14
N ASP A 342 -1.70 4.80 -17.18
CA ASP A 342 -2.44 6.01 -16.79
C ASP A 342 -2.14 7.14 -17.80
N PRO A 343 -3.12 8.01 -18.13
CA PRO A 343 -2.89 9.20 -18.94
C PRO A 343 -1.97 10.19 -18.23
N VAL A 344 -1.30 11.04 -18.99
CA VAL A 344 -0.35 12.05 -18.52
C VAL A 344 -0.81 13.44 -18.94
N TRP A 345 -0.87 14.38 -17.98
CA TRP A 345 -1.20 15.77 -18.27
C TRP A 345 -0.05 16.49 -18.95
N SER A 346 -0.37 17.41 -19.87
CA SER A 346 0.61 18.39 -20.31
C SER A 346 1.03 19.30 -19.16
N SER A 347 2.27 19.81 -19.23
CA SER A 347 2.83 20.72 -18.22
C SER A 347 1.97 21.97 -17.94
N ASP A 348 1.26 22.46 -18.95
CA ASP A 348 0.34 23.61 -18.85
C ASP A 348 -1.11 23.22 -18.50
N GLY A 349 -1.41 21.93 -18.30
CA GLY A 349 -2.74 21.41 -17.98
C GLY A 349 -3.80 21.56 -19.09
N SER A 350 -3.39 21.93 -20.31
CA SER A 350 -4.32 22.18 -21.43
C SER A 350 -4.53 20.97 -22.35
N GLY A 351 -3.82 19.88 -22.10
CA GLY A 351 -3.86 18.66 -22.91
C GLY A 351 -3.60 17.40 -22.08
N VAL A 352 -3.94 16.24 -22.67
CA VAL A 352 -3.65 14.93 -22.10
C VAL A 352 -2.95 14.05 -23.13
N ALA A 353 -1.84 13.44 -22.76
CA ALA A 353 -1.17 12.38 -23.51
C ALA A 353 -1.58 11.01 -22.96
N TYR A 354 -1.69 10.01 -23.82
CA TYR A 354 -2.08 8.66 -23.41
C TYR A 354 -1.54 7.61 -24.39
N THR A 355 -1.35 6.39 -23.88
CA THR A 355 -1.03 5.24 -24.72
C THR A 355 -2.26 4.36 -24.91
N VAL A 356 -2.41 3.83 -26.12
CA VAL A 356 -3.32 2.73 -26.42
C VAL A 356 -2.55 1.53 -26.96
N ALA A 357 -3.13 0.35 -26.81
CA ALA A 357 -2.78 -0.85 -27.55
C ALA A 357 -4.04 -1.40 -28.23
N ASP A 358 -3.88 -2.23 -29.27
CA ASP A 358 -5.01 -2.95 -29.82
C ASP A 358 -5.64 -3.89 -28.77
N GLU A 359 -6.95 -4.13 -28.87
CA GLU A 359 -7.68 -4.95 -27.90
C GLU A 359 -7.20 -6.41 -27.85
N GLY A 360 -6.53 -6.87 -28.92
CA GLY A 360 -5.82 -8.15 -28.96
C GLY A 360 -4.74 -8.27 -27.88
N ALA A 361 -4.23 -7.17 -27.34
CA ALA A 361 -3.27 -7.17 -26.22
C ALA A 361 -3.87 -7.63 -24.88
N ASN A 362 -5.21 -7.69 -24.77
CA ASN A 362 -5.84 -8.27 -23.60
C ASN A 362 -5.46 -9.76 -23.46
N GLN A 363 -5.40 -10.25 -22.22
CA GLN A 363 -5.10 -11.66 -21.90
C GLN A 363 -3.65 -12.12 -22.20
N GLY A 364 -2.70 -11.18 -22.26
CA GLY A 364 -1.28 -11.53 -22.39
C GLY A 364 -0.93 -12.05 -23.78
N VAL A 365 -1.63 -11.58 -24.81
CA VAL A 365 -1.30 -11.79 -26.22
C VAL A 365 -0.47 -10.61 -26.72
N LYS A 366 0.43 -10.87 -27.67
CA LYS A 366 1.28 -9.84 -28.26
C LYS A 366 0.43 -8.79 -28.98
N PRO A 367 0.53 -7.49 -28.62
CA PRO A 367 -0.18 -6.44 -29.32
C PRO A 367 0.25 -6.39 -30.78
N THR A 368 -0.71 -6.20 -31.69
CA THR A 368 -0.43 -5.87 -33.09
C THR A 368 0.08 -4.45 -33.24
N TYR A 369 -0.31 -3.53 -32.34
CA TYR A 369 0.33 -2.23 -32.21
C TYR A 369 0.16 -1.59 -30.82
N SER A 370 1.03 -0.63 -30.55
CA SER A 370 0.85 0.36 -29.48
C SER A 370 1.06 1.76 -30.05
N ALA A 371 0.29 2.74 -29.59
CA ALA A 371 0.39 4.11 -30.08
C ALA A 371 0.31 5.13 -28.95
N ILE A 372 1.11 6.19 -29.05
CA ILE A 372 1.02 7.38 -28.19
C ILE A 372 0.16 8.40 -28.90
N ARG A 373 -0.82 8.95 -28.18
CA ARG A 373 -1.69 10.02 -28.68
C ARG A 373 -1.77 11.16 -27.67
N THR A 374 -2.02 12.35 -28.19
CA THR A 374 -2.36 13.53 -27.39
C THR A 374 -3.76 14.00 -27.74
N ILE A 375 -4.45 14.60 -26.78
CA ILE A 375 -5.68 15.34 -26.99
C ILE A 375 -5.54 16.76 -26.44
N ASP A 376 -5.88 17.74 -27.26
CA ASP A 376 -5.99 19.14 -26.84
C ASP A 376 -7.38 19.38 -26.25
N LEU A 377 -7.45 19.86 -25.01
CA LEU A 377 -8.73 20.03 -24.32
C LEU A 377 -9.56 21.22 -24.82
N SER A 378 -8.93 22.19 -25.50
CA SER A 378 -9.59 23.41 -26.00
C SER A 378 -10.47 23.13 -27.21
N ASN A 379 -10.06 22.21 -28.09
CA ASN A 379 -10.73 21.91 -29.35
C ASN A 379 -11.04 20.41 -29.53
N GLY A 380 -10.58 19.55 -28.62
CA GLY A 380 -10.78 18.09 -28.68
C GLY A 380 -9.96 17.39 -29.76
N ALA A 381 -9.01 18.09 -30.39
CA ALA A 381 -8.18 17.53 -31.46
C ALA A 381 -7.28 16.43 -30.90
N VAL A 382 -7.27 15.28 -31.58
CA VAL A 382 -6.41 14.15 -31.24
C VAL A 382 -5.28 14.06 -32.25
N SER A 383 -4.05 13.90 -31.78
CA SER A 383 -2.87 13.68 -32.63
C SER A 383 -2.16 12.40 -32.23
N GLU A 384 -1.79 11.58 -33.21
CA GLU A 384 -0.93 10.41 -32.98
C GLU A 384 0.53 10.84 -33.10
N ILE A 385 1.31 10.59 -32.05
CA ILE A 385 2.71 11.00 -31.94
C ILE A 385 3.63 9.89 -32.43
N ALA A 386 3.31 8.65 -32.05
CA ALA A 386 4.13 7.49 -32.39
C ALA A 386 3.28 6.21 -32.43
N ARG A 387 3.76 5.23 -33.20
CA ARG A 387 3.16 3.89 -33.29
C ARG A 387 4.23 2.82 -33.46
N ALA A 388 4.16 1.80 -32.61
CA ALA A 388 4.94 0.58 -32.67
C ALA A 388 4.09 -0.53 -33.29
N ARG A 389 4.67 -1.33 -34.19
CA ARG A 389 4.00 -2.45 -34.91
C ARG A 389 4.75 -3.77 -34.77
N ASP A 390 5.86 -3.76 -34.04
CA ASP A 390 6.71 -4.91 -33.72
C ASP A 390 6.23 -5.67 -32.47
N GLY A 391 5.14 -5.20 -31.86
CA GLY A 391 4.57 -5.65 -30.58
C GLY A 391 5.22 -5.04 -29.35
N SER A 392 6.09 -4.05 -29.51
CA SER A 392 6.52 -3.20 -28.42
C SER A 392 5.38 -2.31 -27.94
N SER A 393 5.38 -1.99 -26.65
CA SER A 393 4.40 -1.12 -26.00
C SER A 393 5.04 0.16 -25.51
N TYR A 394 4.33 1.29 -25.67
CA TYR A 394 4.76 2.56 -25.12
C TYR A 394 4.19 2.77 -23.70
N ALA A 395 4.89 3.52 -22.87
CA ALA A 395 4.30 4.16 -21.70
C ALA A 395 4.77 5.62 -21.65
N VAL A 396 3.83 6.56 -21.74
CA VAL A 396 4.15 7.99 -21.68
C VAL A 396 4.64 8.33 -20.28
N ILE A 397 5.73 9.10 -20.21
CA ILE A 397 6.32 9.57 -18.95
C ILE A 397 5.88 11.01 -18.67
N GLY A 398 6.04 11.91 -19.65
CA GLY A 398 5.78 13.33 -19.50
C GLY A 398 5.51 14.01 -20.84
N TRP A 399 4.80 15.14 -20.79
CA TRP A 399 4.54 15.98 -21.95
C TRP A 399 4.74 17.46 -21.61
N GLU A 400 5.85 18.03 -22.08
CA GLU A 400 6.09 19.46 -22.02
C GLU A 400 5.51 20.13 -23.26
N ARG A 401 4.36 20.79 -23.11
CA ARG A 401 3.61 21.32 -24.25
C ARG A 401 4.24 22.58 -24.85
N ALA A 402 4.93 23.40 -24.05
CA ALA A 402 5.59 24.62 -24.51
C ALA A 402 6.65 24.37 -25.59
N THR A 403 7.38 23.26 -25.47
CA THR A 403 8.42 22.80 -26.40
C THR A 403 7.92 21.70 -27.34
N SER A 404 6.66 21.26 -27.18
CA SER A 404 6.10 20.08 -27.85
C SER A 404 6.94 18.82 -27.66
N THR A 405 7.57 18.70 -26.50
CA THR A 405 8.41 17.56 -26.13
C THR A 405 7.58 16.53 -25.37
N LEU A 406 7.52 15.30 -25.88
CA LEU A 406 6.88 14.17 -25.22
C LEU A 406 7.90 13.06 -25.00
N ALA A 407 8.04 12.59 -23.77
CA ALA A 407 8.88 11.44 -23.48
C ALA A 407 8.05 10.20 -23.14
N ALA A 408 8.55 9.05 -23.56
CA ALA A 408 7.97 7.76 -23.28
C ALA A 408 9.07 6.72 -23.07
N VAL A 409 8.69 5.59 -22.49
CA VAL A 409 9.51 4.38 -22.48
C VAL A 409 8.92 3.35 -23.43
N VAL A 410 9.79 2.54 -24.04
CA VAL A 410 9.40 1.44 -24.92
C VAL A 410 9.74 0.12 -24.26
N SER A 411 8.75 -0.75 -24.13
CA SER A 411 8.89 -2.11 -23.61
C SER A 411 8.64 -3.11 -24.72
N PRO A 412 9.61 -3.97 -25.08
CA PRO A 412 9.34 -5.09 -25.96
C PRO A 412 8.30 -6.03 -25.36
N TYR A 413 7.63 -6.82 -26.20
CA TYR A 413 6.60 -7.74 -25.73
C TYR A 413 7.13 -8.69 -24.64
N ALA A 414 6.37 -8.81 -23.55
CA ALA A 414 6.71 -9.61 -22.36
C ALA A 414 8.07 -9.27 -21.72
N ALA A 415 8.63 -8.10 -22.03
CA ALA A 415 9.88 -7.60 -21.47
C ALA A 415 9.67 -6.27 -20.74
N ARG A 416 10.67 -5.89 -19.96
CA ARG A 416 10.72 -4.58 -19.30
C ARG A 416 11.07 -3.49 -20.30
N ALA A 417 10.85 -2.25 -19.92
CA ALA A 417 11.29 -1.11 -20.72
C ALA A 417 12.79 -1.16 -21.00
N THR A 418 13.18 -1.08 -22.27
CA THR A 418 14.57 -1.12 -22.73
C THR A 418 15.04 0.21 -23.30
N THR A 419 14.12 1.14 -23.52
CA THR A 419 14.39 2.35 -24.31
C THR A 419 13.63 3.53 -23.75
N TYR A 420 14.33 4.65 -23.59
CA TYR A 420 13.74 5.97 -23.36
C TYR A 420 13.73 6.72 -24.68
N VAL A 421 12.58 7.25 -25.06
CA VAL A 421 12.38 7.95 -26.32
C VAL A 421 11.76 9.32 -26.07
N VAL A 422 12.29 10.33 -26.73
CA VAL A 422 11.78 11.70 -26.73
C VAL A 422 11.34 12.05 -28.13
N PHE A 423 10.10 12.49 -28.26
CA PHE A 423 9.51 13.04 -29.48
C PHE A 423 9.47 14.56 -29.34
N SER A 424 10.08 15.27 -30.28
CA SER A 424 10.10 16.73 -30.32
C SER A 424 9.96 17.24 -31.76
N PRO A 425 9.70 18.54 -31.96
CA PRO A 425 9.71 19.13 -33.31
C PRO A 425 11.06 19.00 -34.03
N ALA A 426 12.16 18.90 -33.28
CA ALA A 426 13.50 18.71 -33.85
C ALA A 426 13.76 17.26 -34.31
N GLY A 427 12.90 16.32 -33.93
CA GLY A 427 13.00 14.91 -34.25
C GLY A 427 12.86 14.01 -33.03
N THR A 428 13.13 12.72 -33.24
CA THR A 428 13.08 11.68 -32.22
C THR A 428 14.48 11.38 -31.71
N THR A 429 14.68 11.44 -30.39
CA THR A 429 15.92 11.06 -29.72
C THR A 429 15.70 9.84 -28.85
N VAL A 430 16.67 8.92 -28.82
CA VAL A 430 16.54 7.61 -28.20
C VAL A 430 17.75 7.31 -27.34
N TRP A 431 17.52 6.76 -26.14
CA TRP A 431 18.56 6.27 -25.25
C TRP A 431 18.24 4.83 -24.80
N PRO A 432 19.26 3.98 -24.62
CA PRO A 432 19.08 2.70 -23.95
C PRO A 432 18.74 2.91 -22.46
N LEU A 433 17.88 2.05 -21.93
CA LEU A 433 17.60 1.98 -20.49
C LEU A 433 18.41 0.86 -19.85
N ASP A 434 19.43 1.23 -19.09
CA ASP A 434 20.31 0.30 -18.41
C ASP A 434 19.78 -0.02 -17.00
N GLY A 435 18.86 -0.98 -16.91
CA GLY A 435 18.39 -1.53 -15.64
C GLY A 435 16.87 -1.57 -15.46
N PHE A 436 16.43 -1.99 -14.26
CA PHE A 436 15.02 -2.05 -13.93
C PHE A 436 14.56 -0.75 -13.29
N TYR A 437 13.51 -0.15 -13.84
CA TYR A 437 12.89 1.02 -13.27
C TYR A 437 11.54 0.63 -12.66
N SER A 438 11.38 0.87 -11.36
CA SER A 438 10.15 0.48 -10.64
C SER A 438 9.09 1.58 -10.64
N THR A 439 9.48 2.84 -10.88
CA THR A 439 8.57 3.99 -10.91
C THR A 439 9.19 5.17 -11.66
N TYR A 440 8.34 6.00 -12.26
CA TYR A 440 8.68 7.28 -12.86
C TYR A 440 7.67 8.35 -12.41
N THR A 441 8.11 9.58 -12.22
CA THR A 441 7.24 10.72 -11.93
C THR A 441 7.82 11.98 -12.55
N VAL A 442 6.96 12.87 -13.02
CA VAL A 442 7.33 14.14 -13.66
C VAL A 442 6.81 15.29 -12.81
N ALA A 443 7.64 16.30 -12.64
CA ALA A 443 7.28 17.49 -11.90
C ALA A 443 6.18 18.27 -12.62
N SER A 444 5.46 19.12 -11.89
CA SER A 444 4.40 19.95 -12.46
C SER A 444 4.88 20.92 -13.56
N ASN A 445 6.19 21.21 -13.62
CA ASN A 445 6.80 21.97 -14.71
C ASN A 445 6.94 21.17 -16.02
N GLY A 446 6.70 19.86 -15.98
CA GLY A 446 6.82 18.94 -17.12
C GLY A 446 8.24 18.73 -17.63
N ARG A 447 9.26 19.15 -16.88
CA ARG A 447 10.67 19.06 -17.29
C ARG A 447 11.45 18.13 -16.39
N ASP A 448 11.27 18.23 -15.08
CA ASP A 448 12.06 17.42 -14.15
C ASP A 448 11.43 16.04 -14.01
N VAL A 449 12.22 15.01 -14.23
CA VAL A 449 11.80 13.62 -14.11
C VAL A 449 12.58 12.98 -12.97
N ALA A 450 11.90 12.14 -12.20
CA ALA A 450 12.53 11.26 -11.22
C ALA A 450 12.11 9.82 -11.46
N GLY A 451 13.02 8.89 -11.21
CA GLY A 451 12.75 7.46 -11.29
C GLY A 451 13.69 6.64 -10.41
N VAL A 452 13.28 5.42 -10.10
CA VAL A 452 14.09 4.51 -9.27
C VAL A 452 14.68 3.44 -10.15
N ARG A 453 16.01 3.40 -10.23
CA ARG A 453 16.78 2.38 -10.96
C ARG A 453 17.26 1.34 -9.96
N CYS A 454 16.85 0.10 -10.12
CA CYS A 454 17.28 -1.02 -9.28
C CYS A 454 18.11 -2.02 -10.08
N ASP A 455 19.28 -2.34 -9.57
CA ASP A 455 20.12 -3.40 -10.10
C ASP A 455 19.60 -4.75 -9.62
N LEU A 456 19.33 -5.67 -10.56
CA LEU A 456 19.02 -7.06 -10.25
C LEU A 456 20.24 -7.92 -10.55
N PRO A 457 20.60 -8.89 -9.68
CA PRO A 457 19.82 -9.39 -8.53
C PRO A 457 20.10 -8.69 -7.19
N THR A 458 21.07 -7.76 -7.12
CA THR A 458 21.55 -7.16 -5.87
C THR A 458 20.48 -6.34 -5.13
N LYS A 459 19.41 -5.93 -5.82
CA LYS A 459 18.33 -5.04 -5.35
C LYS A 459 18.86 -3.69 -4.85
N GLU A 460 20.06 -3.29 -5.28
CA GLU A 460 20.55 -1.95 -5.01
C GLU A 460 19.77 -0.98 -5.87
N CYS A 461 18.98 -0.11 -5.23
CA CYS A 461 18.21 0.92 -5.89
C CYS A 461 18.89 2.28 -5.73
N SER A 462 18.91 3.07 -6.81
CA SER A 462 19.30 4.47 -6.80
C SER A 462 18.18 5.35 -7.34
N LEU A 463 18.11 6.57 -6.82
CA LEU A 463 17.20 7.59 -7.31
C LEU A 463 17.89 8.31 -8.46
N TRP A 464 17.28 8.29 -9.62
CA TRP A 464 17.72 9.05 -10.78
C TRP A 464 16.81 10.25 -10.98
N THR A 465 17.42 11.38 -11.32
CA THR A 465 16.71 12.60 -11.75
C THR A 465 17.31 13.13 -13.03
N TRP A 466 16.51 13.58 -13.99
CA TRP A 466 16.95 14.05 -15.31
C TRP A 466 15.95 15.04 -15.92
N ASN A 467 16.38 15.76 -16.96
CA ASN A 467 15.49 16.57 -17.79
C ASN A 467 14.71 15.69 -18.77
N LEU A 468 13.41 15.95 -18.94
CA LEU A 468 12.48 15.15 -19.75
C LEU A 468 13.01 14.92 -21.18
N ASP A 469 13.62 15.95 -21.78
CA ASP A 469 14.15 15.97 -23.14
C ASP A 469 15.56 15.39 -23.28
N ASP A 470 16.26 15.14 -22.19
CA ASP A 470 17.63 14.63 -22.18
C ASP A 470 17.87 13.61 -21.06
N PHE A 471 17.67 12.33 -21.36
CA PHE A 471 17.99 11.24 -20.45
C PHE A 471 19.51 11.11 -20.17
N GLY A 472 20.35 11.70 -21.03
CA GLY A 472 21.79 11.78 -20.81
C GLY A 472 22.16 12.63 -19.59
N SER A 473 21.35 13.65 -19.27
CA SER A 473 21.53 14.57 -18.13
C SER A 473 21.33 13.93 -16.75
N LYS A 474 20.99 12.63 -16.70
CA LYS A 474 20.65 11.94 -15.47
C LYS A 474 21.73 12.04 -14.39
N VAL A 475 21.26 12.27 -13.18
CA VAL A 475 22.05 12.29 -11.95
C VAL A 475 21.67 11.09 -11.10
N ASP A 476 22.63 10.22 -10.80
CA ASP A 476 22.45 9.10 -9.88
C ASP A 476 22.68 9.55 -8.43
N ARG A 477 21.65 9.35 -7.59
CA ARG A 477 21.72 9.51 -6.14
C ARG A 477 21.51 8.15 -5.48
N ARG A 478 22.57 7.57 -4.94
CA ARG A 478 22.50 6.34 -4.14
C ARG A 478 21.95 6.64 -2.76
N LEU A 479 20.71 6.18 -2.50
CA LEU A 479 20.00 6.45 -1.25
C LEU A 479 20.08 5.31 -0.22
N GLY A 480 20.68 4.18 -0.59
CA GLY A 480 20.62 2.94 0.19
C GLY A 480 19.43 2.07 -0.21
N SER A 481 19.27 0.92 0.46
CA SER A 481 18.52 -0.22 -0.08
C SER A 481 17.00 -0.21 0.12
N ASN A 482 16.39 0.81 0.75
CA ASN A 482 14.93 0.84 0.94
C ASN A 482 14.35 2.26 0.85
N PHE A 483 13.93 2.65 -0.34
CA PHE A 483 13.11 3.84 -0.53
C PHE A 483 12.13 3.65 -1.68
N SER A 484 11.11 4.49 -1.72
CA SER A 484 10.18 4.60 -2.84
C SER A 484 9.80 6.05 -3.08
N VAL A 485 9.45 6.38 -4.32
CA VAL A 485 9.06 7.73 -4.70
C VAL A 485 7.57 7.92 -4.40
N ILE A 486 7.23 9.02 -3.73
CA ILE A 486 5.84 9.48 -3.55
C ILE A 486 5.41 10.28 -4.78
N GLY A 487 6.29 11.14 -5.29
CA GLY A 487 6.04 12.01 -6.45
C GLY A 487 6.79 13.33 -6.32
N TRP A 488 6.62 14.22 -7.28
CA TRP A 488 6.99 15.63 -7.09
C TRP A 488 5.88 16.36 -6.34
N ARG A 489 6.27 17.22 -5.39
CA ARG A 489 5.33 18.05 -4.63
C ARG A 489 4.72 19.10 -5.57
N PRO A 490 3.38 19.16 -5.70
CA PRO A 490 2.73 20.16 -6.55
C PRO A 490 3.15 21.59 -6.20
N GLY A 491 3.44 22.40 -7.22
CA GLY A 491 3.82 23.81 -7.06
C GLY A 491 5.24 24.05 -6.54
N THR A 492 6.06 23.01 -6.35
CA THR A 492 7.46 23.15 -5.94
C THR A 492 8.38 22.28 -6.81
N THR A 493 9.69 22.34 -6.54
CA THR A 493 10.72 21.45 -7.11
C THR A 493 11.14 20.36 -6.12
N GLU A 494 10.39 20.15 -5.04
CA GLU A 494 10.74 19.12 -4.05
C GLU A 494 10.18 17.76 -4.49
N LEU A 495 10.98 16.72 -4.37
CA LEU A 495 10.60 15.33 -4.56
C LEU A 495 10.28 14.68 -3.21
N GLY A 496 9.10 14.08 -3.09
CA GLY A 496 8.71 13.28 -1.93
C GLY A 496 9.25 11.87 -2.03
N LEU A 497 9.94 11.42 -1.00
CA LEU A 497 10.40 10.05 -0.84
C LEU A 497 9.83 9.45 0.43
N LEU A 498 9.47 8.18 0.34
CA LEU A 498 9.26 7.33 1.50
C LEU A 498 10.52 6.48 1.68
N VAL A 499 11.28 6.78 2.73
CA VAL A 499 12.58 6.16 3.01
C VAL A 499 12.43 5.22 4.20
N GLY A 500 12.58 3.93 3.96
CA GLY A 500 12.52 2.88 4.98
C GLY A 500 13.90 2.36 5.33
N ALA A 501 14.06 1.83 6.54
CA ALA A 501 15.23 1.02 6.88
C ALA A 501 14.94 -0.50 6.76
N GLY A 502 13.85 -0.85 6.07
CA GLY A 502 13.27 -2.19 6.05
C GLY A 502 12.09 -2.32 7.02
N ASN A 503 11.54 -3.53 7.14
CA ASN A 503 10.24 -3.82 7.77
C ASN A 503 10.13 -3.50 9.28
N ALA A 504 11.18 -2.94 9.90
CA ALA A 504 11.32 -2.77 11.34
C ALA A 504 11.39 -1.32 11.84
N VAL A 505 11.49 -0.33 10.95
CA VAL A 505 11.55 1.10 11.32
C VAL A 505 10.38 1.81 10.62
N PRO A 506 9.67 2.74 11.29
CA PRO A 506 8.70 3.59 10.61
C PRO A 506 9.35 4.23 9.39
N ASP A 507 8.67 4.16 8.26
CA ASP A 507 9.17 4.80 7.07
C ASP A 507 9.18 6.32 7.31
N ARG A 508 10.25 6.98 6.88
CA ARG A 508 10.34 8.44 6.94
C ARG A 508 9.81 9.02 5.64
N ILE A 509 8.93 10.00 5.75
CA ILE A 509 8.64 10.88 4.62
C ILE A 509 9.72 11.93 4.58
N GLU A 510 10.44 11.99 3.46
CA GLU A 510 11.46 13.01 3.20
C GLU A 510 11.07 13.86 2.00
N LEU A 511 11.38 15.15 2.07
CA LEU A 511 11.37 16.06 0.92
C LEU A 511 12.81 16.31 0.47
N TRP A 512 13.03 16.15 -0.82
CA TRP A 512 14.32 16.22 -1.47
C TRP A 512 14.32 17.33 -2.51
N SER A 513 15.32 18.20 -2.44
CA SER A 513 15.50 19.24 -3.45
C SER A 513 16.51 18.78 -4.51
N PRO A 514 16.48 19.36 -5.74
CA PRO A 514 17.42 19.00 -6.80
C PRO A 514 18.90 19.29 -6.45
N ASP A 515 19.14 20.26 -5.55
CA ASP A 515 20.48 20.59 -5.02
C ASP A 515 21.07 19.48 -4.11
N GLY A 516 20.29 18.45 -3.79
CA GLY A 516 20.66 17.33 -2.92
C GLY A 516 20.35 17.57 -1.44
N SER A 517 19.79 18.72 -1.07
CA SER A 517 19.27 18.92 0.27
C SER A 517 18.06 18.02 0.53
N ARG A 518 17.98 17.50 1.77
CA ARG A 518 16.91 16.61 2.20
C ARG A 518 16.39 17.00 3.58
N ARG A 519 15.09 16.88 3.77
CA ARG A 519 14.42 17.16 5.04
C ARG A 519 13.46 16.03 5.39
N SER A 520 13.69 15.39 6.53
CA SER A 520 12.72 14.45 7.11
C SER A 520 11.53 15.23 7.67
N ILE A 521 10.33 14.85 7.28
CA ILE A 521 9.08 15.54 7.63
C ILE A 521 8.36 14.81 8.76
N ALA A 522 8.16 13.51 8.58
CA ALA A 522 7.39 12.70 9.51
C ALA A 522 7.83 11.24 9.45
N GLN A 523 7.49 10.49 10.49
CA GLN A 523 7.59 9.04 10.54
C GLN A 523 6.19 8.43 10.43
N VAL A 524 6.03 7.45 9.54
CA VAL A 524 4.77 6.75 9.31
C VAL A 524 5.01 5.24 9.34
N SER A 525 4.30 4.53 10.21
CA SER A 525 4.38 3.07 10.28
C SER A 525 3.46 2.43 9.24
N GLY A 526 3.91 1.33 8.60
CA GLY A 526 3.10 0.57 7.64
C GLY A 526 3.01 1.15 6.22
N ALA A 527 3.68 2.29 5.97
CA ALA A 527 3.64 3.02 4.70
C ALA A 527 4.23 2.26 3.48
N GLY A 528 4.85 1.10 3.71
CA GLY A 528 5.30 0.19 2.66
C GLY A 528 4.17 -0.45 1.84
N ILE A 529 2.90 -0.37 2.27
CA ILE A 529 1.77 -1.08 1.67
C ILE A 529 0.72 -0.08 1.16
N GLY A 530 0.64 0.12 -0.16
CA GLY A 530 -0.50 0.80 -0.79
C GLY A 530 -0.17 2.12 -1.46
N ALA A 531 -1.19 2.96 -1.63
CA ALA A 531 -1.09 4.23 -2.34
C ALA A 531 -0.46 5.33 -1.49
N ARG A 532 0.29 6.20 -2.14
CA ARG A 532 0.94 7.36 -1.55
C ARG A 532 1.01 8.48 -2.58
N PHE A 533 0.50 9.64 -2.24
CA PHE A 533 0.48 10.78 -3.14
C PHE A 533 0.38 12.08 -2.36
N PHE A 534 0.85 13.17 -2.96
CA PHE A 534 0.62 14.51 -2.43
C PHE A 534 -0.85 14.89 -2.57
N ARG A 535 -1.37 15.65 -1.60
CA ARG A 535 -2.58 16.44 -1.79
C ARG A 535 -2.39 17.34 -3.01
N ALA A 536 -3.46 17.61 -3.74
CA ALA A 536 -3.48 18.43 -4.95
C ALA A 536 -2.94 19.88 -4.83
N ASP A 537 -2.68 20.37 -3.62
CA ASP A 537 -2.01 21.66 -3.36
C ASP A 537 -0.57 21.52 -2.82
N GLY A 538 -0.08 20.30 -2.67
CA GLY A 538 1.22 20.02 -2.09
C GLY A 538 1.35 20.39 -0.62
N SER A 539 0.25 20.60 0.13
CA SER A 539 0.33 20.91 1.56
C SER A 539 0.45 19.65 2.44
N ALA A 540 0.01 18.50 1.95
CA ALA A 540 0.03 17.24 2.68
C ALA A 540 0.43 16.05 1.80
N VAL A 541 0.78 14.94 2.45
CA VAL A 541 0.91 13.62 1.82
C VAL A 541 -0.12 12.69 2.44
N ILE A 542 -0.86 11.97 1.61
CA ILE A 542 -1.74 10.89 2.06
C ILE A 542 -1.00 9.58 1.79
N VAL A 543 -0.90 8.74 2.83
CA VAL A 543 -0.17 7.47 2.80
C VAL A 543 -1.09 6.38 3.32
N GLN A 544 -1.36 5.38 2.48
CA GLN A 544 -2.00 4.16 2.92
C GLN A 544 -0.99 3.34 3.74
N THR A 545 -1.40 2.93 4.94
CA THR A 545 -0.55 2.22 5.91
C THR A 545 -0.99 0.77 6.11
N SER A 546 -2.21 0.43 5.72
CA SER A 546 -2.72 -0.93 5.64
C SER A 546 -3.86 -1.02 4.60
N GLN A 547 -4.51 -2.17 4.46
CA GLN A 547 -5.71 -2.26 3.62
C GLN A 547 -6.89 -1.43 4.15
N THR A 548 -6.90 -1.15 5.45
CA THR A 548 -8.00 -0.47 6.16
C THR A 548 -7.60 0.86 6.77
N ASP A 549 -6.30 1.17 6.80
CA ASP A 549 -5.76 2.36 7.44
C ASP A 549 -4.97 3.22 6.46
N ALA A 550 -5.12 4.53 6.62
CA ALA A 550 -4.28 5.53 5.99
C ALA A 550 -3.99 6.65 6.98
N SER A 551 -2.94 7.40 6.69
CA SER A 551 -2.55 8.59 7.43
C SER A 551 -2.41 9.76 6.47
N ILE A 552 -2.71 10.96 6.97
CA ILE A 552 -2.42 12.22 6.29
C ILE A 552 -1.34 12.96 7.08
N VAL A 553 -0.33 13.43 6.37
CA VAL A 553 0.84 14.11 6.92
C VAL A 553 0.86 15.54 6.42
N ASP A 554 0.74 16.50 7.32
CA ASP A 554 0.93 17.92 7.03
C ASP A 554 2.43 18.21 6.84
N LEU A 555 2.81 18.72 5.67
CA LEU A 555 4.20 18.96 5.30
C LEU A 555 4.82 20.21 5.93
N ALA A 556 3.98 21.13 6.42
CA ALA A 556 4.45 22.33 7.10
C ALA A 556 4.84 22.01 8.55
N THR A 557 4.01 21.21 9.23
CA THR A 557 4.19 20.91 10.67
C THR A 557 4.85 19.57 10.94
N GLY A 558 4.83 18.64 9.97
CA GLY A 558 5.19 17.23 10.18
C GLY A 558 4.12 16.45 10.95
N GLY A 559 2.98 17.07 11.25
CA GLY A 559 1.87 16.46 11.98
C GLY A 559 1.27 15.29 11.20
N VAL A 560 1.12 14.15 11.88
CA VAL A 560 0.49 12.94 11.33
C VAL A 560 -0.89 12.78 11.96
N SER A 561 -1.91 12.62 11.14
CA SER A 561 -3.28 12.35 11.58
C SER A 561 -3.85 11.12 10.87
N PRO A 562 -4.73 10.35 11.52
CA PRO A 562 -5.48 9.31 10.84
C PRO A 562 -6.25 9.89 9.64
N PHE A 563 -6.21 9.19 8.52
CA PHE A 563 -7.01 9.49 7.34
C PHE A 563 -8.06 8.38 7.19
N PRO A 564 -9.35 8.69 7.41
CA PRO A 564 -10.34 7.64 7.51
C PRO A 564 -10.57 7.00 6.14
N LEU A 565 -10.45 5.67 6.10
CA LEU A 565 -10.83 4.84 4.96
C LEU A 565 -12.19 4.19 5.24
N HIS A 566 -12.89 3.80 4.19
CA HIS A 566 -14.13 3.05 4.32
C HIS A 566 -13.82 1.60 4.72
N ALA A 567 -14.69 1.01 5.55
CA ALA A 567 -14.58 -0.40 5.91
C ALA A 567 -14.74 -1.28 4.65
N PRO A 568 -13.92 -2.33 4.48
CA PRO A 568 -14.12 -3.27 3.38
C PRO A 568 -15.43 -4.04 3.57
N GLU A 569 -16.32 -4.01 2.58
CA GLU A 569 -17.49 -4.90 2.54
C GLU A 569 -17.06 -6.27 1.99
N ALA A 570 -17.30 -7.35 2.74
CA ALA A 570 -16.88 -8.70 2.36
C ALA A 570 -17.59 -9.20 1.08
N PRO A 571 -17.00 -10.13 0.29
CA PRO A 571 -15.64 -10.71 0.40
C PRO A 571 -14.58 -9.97 -0.43
N PHE A 572 -14.97 -8.96 -1.21
CA PHE A 572 -14.04 -8.14 -2.01
C PHE A 572 -14.48 -6.69 -1.95
N ASP A 573 -13.87 -5.89 -1.09
CA ASP A 573 -13.84 -4.43 -1.28
C ASP A 573 -12.56 -3.84 -0.69
N ALA A 574 -11.45 -3.99 -1.42
CA ALA A 574 -10.24 -3.26 -1.08
C ALA A 574 -10.39 -1.83 -1.61
N ASN A 575 -11.12 -0.98 -0.89
CA ASN A 575 -11.17 0.45 -1.21
C ASN A 575 -9.75 1.03 -1.12
N ARG A 576 -9.16 1.40 -2.26
CA ARG A 576 -7.84 2.02 -2.32
C ARG A 576 -8.00 3.48 -2.68
N ILE A 577 -7.36 4.33 -1.90
CA ILE A 577 -7.17 5.73 -2.28
C ILE A 577 -6.21 5.80 -3.46
N ARG A 578 -6.46 6.69 -4.42
CA ARG A 578 -5.72 6.74 -5.69
C ARG A 578 -5.11 8.09 -5.97
N ALA A 579 -5.85 9.16 -5.69
CA ALA A 579 -5.44 10.52 -5.97
C ALA A 579 -6.20 11.52 -5.10
N SER A 580 -5.64 12.72 -4.95
CA SER A 580 -6.31 13.90 -4.39
C SER A 580 -6.65 14.89 -5.50
N ILE A 581 -7.82 15.52 -5.42
CA ILE A 581 -8.30 16.56 -6.33
C ILE A 581 -8.93 17.70 -5.52
N ARG A 582 -8.86 18.93 -5.99
CA ARG A 582 -9.49 20.11 -5.37
C ARG A 582 -10.99 20.12 -5.66
N LEU A 583 -11.79 20.41 -4.66
CA LEU A 583 -13.23 20.58 -4.73
C LEU A 583 -13.56 22.08 -4.66
N GLY A 584 -14.30 22.59 -5.64
CA GLY A 584 -14.73 23.99 -5.67
C GLY A 584 -14.07 24.82 -6.76
N SER A 585 -14.55 26.06 -6.90
CA SER A 585 -14.21 27.03 -7.95
C SER A 585 -12.94 27.82 -7.67
#